data_AF-A0A328STC4-F1
#
_entry.id   AF-A0A328STC4-F1
#
_cell.length_a   1.000
_cell.length_b   1.000
_cell.length_c   1.000
_cell.angle_alpha   90.00
_cell.angle_beta   90.00
_cell.angle_gamma   90.00
#
_symmetry.space_group_name_H-M   'P 1'
#
loop_
_entity.id
_entity.type
_entity.pdbx_description
1 polymer ?
#
loop_
_entity_poly.entity_id
_entity_poly.type
_entity_poly.pdbx_seq_one_letter_code
_entity_poly.pdbx_strand_id
1 'polypeptide(L)'
;VEFAGNDVYEPSENSATVGNIRPIDTVMTITADDVSINETATIKVEVVDAEGNPVTGTAVLTVDGQLVEVPVSDGVGEYAYINTQVGKNVTVS
;
A
#
# COMPACT_ATOMS: atom_id res chain seq x y z
N VAL A 1 -16.23 20.31 20.18
CA VAL A 1 -16.89 21.60 19.91
C VAL A 1 -17.37 22.16 21.22
N GLU A 2 -17.01 23.40 21.51
CA GLU A 2 -17.46 24.09 22.71
C GLU A 2 -18.39 25.23 22.33
N PHE A 3 -19.49 25.30 23.05
CA PHE A 3 -20.44 26.39 23.00
C PHE A 3 -20.56 26.98 24.40
N ALA A 4 -20.14 28.23 24.57
CA ALA A 4 -20.06 28.89 25.88
C ALA A 4 -21.42 29.32 26.46
N GLY A 5 -22.53 29.10 25.73
CA GLY A 5 -23.86 29.55 26.15
C GLY A 5 -24.11 31.04 25.88
N ASN A 6 -25.35 31.46 26.11
CA ASN A 6 -25.80 32.86 26.17
C ASN A 6 -27.01 32.98 27.12
N ASP A 7 -27.63 34.16 27.18
CA ASP A 7 -28.78 34.45 28.07
C ASP A 7 -30.02 33.55 27.84
N VAL A 8 -30.07 32.79 26.73
CA VAL A 8 -31.20 31.95 26.33
C VAL A 8 -30.85 30.46 26.32
N TYR A 9 -29.60 30.09 26.07
CA TYR A 9 -29.14 28.71 25.97
C TYR A 9 -27.92 28.46 26.85
N GLU A 10 -28.01 27.41 27.65
CA GLU A 10 -26.91 26.96 28.52
C GLU A 10 -25.66 26.56 27.72
N PRO A 11 -24.46 26.70 28.30
CA PRO A 11 -23.22 26.20 27.71
C PRO A 11 -23.28 24.69 27.48
N SER A 12 -22.59 24.24 26.43
CA SER A 12 -22.37 22.81 26.18
C SER A 12 -21.00 22.57 25.59
N GLU A 13 -20.40 21.45 25.99
CA GLU A 13 -19.17 20.94 25.42
C GLU A 13 -19.42 19.51 24.96
N ASN A 14 -18.97 19.21 23.74
CA ASN A 14 -18.90 17.85 23.25
C ASN A 14 -17.48 17.58 22.76
N SER A 15 -16.79 16.66 23.45
CA SER A 15 -15.45 16.18 23.10
C SER A 15 -15.47 14.66 22.97
N ALA A 16 -14.70 14.16 22.00
CA ALA A 16 -14.46 12.73 21.81
C ALA A 16 -12.95 12.50 21.84
N THR A 17 -12.51 11.54 22.64
CA THR A 17 -11.10 11.14 22.67
C THR A 17 -10.87 10.10 21.59
N VAL A 18 -10.02 10.41 20.61
CA VAL A 18 -9.51 9.38 19.69
C VAL A 18 -8.48 8.56 20.46
N GLY A 19 -8.74 7.25 20.58
CA GLY A 19 -7.83 6.33 21.26
C GLY A 19 -6.49 6.16 20.52
N ASN A 20 -5.63 5.31 21.06
CA ASN A 20 -4.33 5.04 20.45
C ASN A 20 -4.48 4.47 19.04
N ILE A 21 -3.97 5.19 18.05
CA ILE A 21 -3.81 4.70 16.69
C ILE A 21 -2.53 3.84 16.68
N ARG A 22 -2.68 2.55 16.40
CA ARG A 22 -1.54 1.64 16.21
C ARG A 22 -1.46 1.23 14.74
N PRO A 23 -0.26 1.18 14.15
CA PRO A 23 -0.11 0.54 12.85
C PRO A 23 -0.54 -0.93 12.97
N ILE A 24 -1.25 -1.42 11.96
CA ILE A 24 -1.50 -2.84 11.78
C ILE A 24 -0.36 -3.39 10.92
N ASP A 25 0.14 -4.57 11.27
CA ASP A 25 1.14 -5.24 10.45
C ASP A 25 0.52 -5.63 9.10
N THR A 26 1.33 -5.63 8.04
CA THR A 26 0.92 -6.04 6.70
C THR A 26 1.86 -7.10 6.15
N VAL A 27 1.32 -7.96 5.30
CA VAL A 27 2.07 -8.97 4.55
C VAL A 27 1.98 -8.61 3.08
N MET A 28 3.14 -8.45 2.44
CA MET A 28 3.26 -8.17 1.01
C MET A 28 3.91 -9.36 0.31
N THR A 29 3.19 -9.94 -0.65
CA THR A 29 3.68 -11.00 -1.53
C THR A 29 3.92 -10.42 -2.91
N ILE A 30 5.07 -10.70 -3.51
CA ILE A 30 5.44 -10.24 -4.84
C ILE A 30 5.70 -11.46 -5.72
N THR A 31 5.04 -11.53 -6.86
CA THR A 31 5.22 -12.59 -7.86
C THR A 31 5.45 -11.99 -9.23
N ALA A 32 6.28 -12.63 -10.04
CA ALA A 32 6.52 -12.25 -11.42
C ALA A 32 6.77 -13.51 -12.26
N ASP A 33 6.31 -13.48 -13.51
CA ASP A 33 6.57 -14.55 -14.47
C ASP A 33 7.92 -14.34 -15.18
N ASP A 34 8.53 -15.45 -15.61
CA ASP A 34 9.66 -15.41 -16.53
C ASP A 34 9.25 -14.78 -17.86
N VAL A 35 10.10 -13.93 -18.43
CA VAL A 35 9.80 -13.19 -19.66
C VAL A 35 11.01 -13.17 -20.60
N SER A 36 10.74 -13.24 -21.92
CA SER A 36 11.79 -13.08 -22.91
C SER A 36 12.26 -11.62 -23.01
N ILE A 37 13.41 -11.42 -23.63
CA ILE A 37 13.91 -10.07 -23.89
C ILE A 37 12.94 -9.32 -24.81
N ASN A 38 12.69 -8.06 -24.48
CA ASN A 38 11.74 -7.16 -25.14
C ASN A 38 10.27 -7.57 -25.01
N GLU A 39 9.95 -8.57 -24.18
CA GLU A 39 8.58 -8.89 -23.78
C GLU A 39 8.27 -8.24 -22.41
N THR A 40 6.97 -8.13 -22.13
CA THR A 40 6.46 -7.52 -20.89
C THR A 40 6.14 -8.61 -19.87
N ALA A 41 6.75 -8.54 -18.69
CA ALA A 41 6.34 -9.28 -17.50
C ALA A 41 5.35 -8.46 -16.70
N THR A 42 4.39 -9.14 -16.06
CA THR A 42 3.53 -8.54 -15.04
C THR A 42 4.09 -8.90 -13.66
N ILE A 43 4.53 -7.88 -12.92
CA ILE A 43 4.84 -8.01 -11.49
C ILE A 43 3.54 -7.79 -10.73
N LYS A 44 3.08 -8.81 -10.02
CA LYS A 44 1.89 -8.75 -9.16
C LYS A 44 2.31 -8.55 -7.71
N VAL A 45 1.63 -7.63 -7.04
CA VAL A 45 1.76 -7.34 -5.62
C VAL A 45 0.44 -7.70 -4.95
N GLU A 46 0.50 -8.54 -3.93
CA GLU A 46 -0.64 -8.84 -3.06
C GLU A 46 -0.34 -8.34 -1.65
N VAL A 47 -1.22 -7.51 -1.08
CA VAL A 47 -1.06 -6.91 0.25
C VAL A 47 -2.29 -7.18 1.11
N VAL A 48 -2.06 -7.83 2.24
CA VAL A 48 -3.09 -8.06 3.26
C VAL A 48 -2.63 -7.53 4.62
N ASP A 49 -3.58 -7.21 5.49
CA ASP A 49 -3.30 -6.91 6.89
C ASP A 49 -3.06 -8.18 7.72
N ALA A 50 -2.73 -8.00 9.00
CA ALA A 50 -2.48 -9.09 9.94
C ALA A 50 -3.67 -10.07 10.11
N GLU A 51 -4.88 -9.64 9.74
CA GLU A 51 -6.10 -10.44 9.80
C GLU A 51 -6.45 -11.08 8.44
N GLY A 52 -5.65 -10.82 7.40
CA GLY A 52 -5.82 -11.35 6.05
C GLY A 52 -6.76 -10.52 5.17
N ASN A 53 -7.13 -9.31 5.59
CA ASN A 53 -8.01 -8.43 4.81
C ASN A 53 -7.20 -7.67 3.75
N PRO A 54 -7.76 -7.46 2.55
CA PRO A 54 -7.09 -6.71 1.50
C PRO A 54 -6.82 -5.25 1.91
N VAL A 55 -5.62 -4.76 1.60
CA VAL A 55 -5.22 -3.37 1.86
C VAL A 55 -5.30 -2.54 0.58
N THR A 56 -5.70 -1.27 0.71
CA THR A 56 -5.64 -0.29 -0.38
C THR A 56 -4.59 0.77 -0.06
N GLY A 57 -3.74 1.11 -1.02
CA GLY A 57 -2.65 2.05 -0.84
C GLY A 57 -1.68 2.07 -2.02
N THR A 58 -0.41 2.38 -1.75
CA THR A 58 0.66 2.38 -2.76
C THR A 58 1.81 1.53 -2.25
N ALA A 59 2.19 0.51 -3.01
CA ALA A 59 3.42 -0.23 -2.79
C ALA A 59 4.59 0.47 -3.51
N VAL A 60 5.74 0.56 -2.85
CA VAL A 60 6.95 1.12 -3.45
C VAL A 60 7.93 -0.02 -3.69
N LEU A 61 8.22 -0.30 -4.95
CA LEU A 61 9.11 -1.36 -5.39
C LEU A 61 10.44 -0.78 -5.90
N THR A 62 11.49 -1.58 -5.84
CA THR A 62 12.72 -1.32 -6.61
C THR A 62 12.81 -2.32 -7.75
N VAL A 63 12.71 -1.83 -8.99
CA VAL A 63 12.80 -2.64 -10.22
C VAL A 63 13.96 -2.10 -11.04
N ASP A 64 14.94 -2.95 -11.38
CA ASP A 64 16.20 -2.55 -12.02
C ASP A 64 16.94 -1.39 -11.34
N GLY A 65 16.86 -1.30 -10.01
CA GLY A 65 17.48 -0.23 -9.23
C GLY A 65 16.73 1.10 -9.27
N GLN A 66 15.57 1.17 -9.94
CA GLN A 66 14.69 2.34 -9.94
C GLN A 66 13.49 2.13 -9.00
N LEU A 67 13.14 3.18 -8.25
CA LEU A 67 11.91 3.19 -7.46
C LEU A 67 10.68 3.33 -8.35
N VAL A 68 9.68 2.48 -8.10
CA VAL A 68 8.40 2.44 -8.80
C VAL A 68 7.28 2.42 -7.77
N GLU A 69 6.28 3.28 -7.98
CA GLU A 69 5.04 3.28 -7.19
C GLU A 69 3.99 2.44 -7.90
N VAL A 70 3.45 1.44 -7.20
CA VAL A 70 2.41 0.53 -7.68
C VAL A 70 1.16 0.76 -6.85
N PRO A 71 0.07 1.28 -7.43
CA PRO A 71 -1.19 1.41 -6.72
C PRO A 71 -1.73 0.00 -6.39
N VAL A 72 -2.13 -0.18 -5.14
CA VAL A 72 -2.76 -1.40 -4.63
C VAL A 72 -4.21 -1.07 -4.32
N SER A 73 -5.13 -1.78 -4.97
CA SER A 73 -6.56 -1.66 -4.74
C SER A 73 -7.10 -3.03 -4.39
N ASP A 74 -7.89 -3.11 -3.32
CA ASP A 74 -8.46 -4.37 -2.85
C ASP A 74 -7.39 -5.48 -2.70
N GLY A 75 -6.25 -5.10 -2.12
CA GLY A 75 -5.14 -6.00 -1.85
C GLY A 75 -4.31 -6.38 -3.06
N VAL A 76 -4.61 -5.89 -4.28
CA VAL A 76 -3.88 -6.26 -5.50
C VAL A 76 -3.32 -5.02 -6.20
N GLY A 77 -2.05 -5.08 -6.60
CA GLY A 77 -1.39 -4.12 -7.47
C GLY A 77 -0.65 -4.84 -8.60
N GLU A 78 -0.59 -4.21 -9.77
CA GLU A 78 0.11 -4.76 -10.94
C GLU A 78 1.06 -3.71 -11.54
N TYR A 79 2.24 -4.17 -11.94
CA TYR A 79 3.23 -3.35 -12.61
C TYR A 79 3.76 -4.08 -13.85
N ALA A 80 3.57 -3.46 -15.01
CA ALA A 80 4.10 -3.94 -16.28
C ALA A 80 5.57 -3.55 -16.41
N TYR A 81 6.45 -4.55 -16.52
CA TYR A 81 7.89 -4.37 -16.65
C TYR A 81 8.38 -4.98 -17.97
N ILE A 82 9.12 -4.20 -18.76
CA ILE A 82 9.70 -4.67 -20.02
C ILE A 82 11.17 -4.97 -19.77
N ASN A 83 11.53 -6.26 -19.84
CA ASN A 83 12.93 -6.66 -19.70
C ASN A 83 13.69 -6.33 -20.99
N THR A 84 14.54 -5.31 -20.96
CA THR A 84 15.33 -4.87 -22.12
C THR A 84 16.77 -5.42 -22.13
N GLN A 85 17.15 -6.25 -21.15
CA GLN A 85 18.52 -6.75 -20.98
C GLN A 85 18.60 -8.28 -20.96
N VAL A 86 19.60 -8.85 -21.62
CA VAL A 86 19.88 -10.29 -21.60
C VAL A 86 20.51 -10.67 -20.24
N GLY A 87 19.96 -11.69 -19.57
CA GLY A 87 20.71 -12.51 -18.61
C GLY A 87 21.10 -11.84 -17.28
N LYS A 88 20.12 -11.52 -16.43
CA LYS A 88 20.39 -11.16 -15.03
C LYS A 88 19.75 -12.20 -14.12
N ASN A 89 20.59 -13.05 -13.50
CA ASN A 89 20.16 -13.89 -12.39
C ASN A 89 19.84 -12.97 -11.20
N VAL A 90 18.59 -12.98 -10.74
CA VAL A 90 18.19 -12.30 -9.51
C VAL A 90 18.58 -13.21 -8.34
N THR A 91 19.39 -12.70 -7.41
CA THR A 91 19.70 -13.36 -6.15
C THR A 91 18.88 -12.69 -5.06
N VAL A 92 18.11 -13.47 -4.30
CA VAL A 92 17.37 -12.99 -3.12
C VAL A 92 18.26 -13.20 -1.90
N SER A 93 18.51 -12.12 -1.14
CA SER A 93 19.19 -12.14 0.17
C SER A 93 18.31 -11.48 1.22
#